data_AF-A0A221S7W0-F1
#
_entry.id   AF-A0A221S7W0-F1
#
_cell.length_a   1.000
_cell.length_b   1.000
_cell.length_c   1.000
_cell.angle_alpha   90.00
_cell.angle_beta   90.00
_cell.angle_gamma   90.00
#
_symmetry.space_group_name_H-M   'P 1'
#
loop_
_entity.id
_entity.type
_entity.pdbx_description
1 polymer ?
#
loop_
_entity_poly.entity_id
_entity_poly.type
_entity_poly.pdbx_seq_one_letter_code
_entity_poly.pdbx_strand_id
1 'polypeptide(L)'
;YKGIKNKLVREALVGGVAPGTRVNVHLKAVPSTLRSRPTPVALFSLLRHEHKHTVVNMNITVNSSVEEPIKSKEEVIIQCGPRRLVVNPIFSGAGNTPNNVHKFDRYLHPGRSAIASFIGPVIWGAVPVLVFKNQAVKDPEVLDSDEKTINRLELIATGTVVASDHSRVVAKRAILTGHPFKIHKKVVTVRYMFFNAEDVNWFKV
;
A
#
# COMPACT_ATOMS: atom_id res chain seq x y z
N TYR A 1 7.44 -11.79 -13.87
CA TYR A 1 6.14 -11.09 -13.94
C TYR A 1 5.62 -10.88 -15.38
N LYS A 2 6.26 -10.06 -16.23
CA LYS A 2 5.71 -9.66 -17.55
C LYS A 2 5.31 -10.82 -18.47
N GLY A 3 6.16 -11.85 -18.60
CA GLY A 3 5.88 -13.02 -19.44
C GLY A 3 4.65 -13.81 -18.95
N ILE A 4 4.58 -14.09 -17.65
CA ILE A 4 3.44 -14.78 -17.02
C ILE A 4 2.16 -13.97 -17.22
N LYS A 5 2.20 -12.66 -16.96
CA LYS A 5 1.05 -11.77 -17.17
C LYS A 5 0.48 -11.91 -18.58
N ASN A 6 1.34 -11.79 -19.61
CA ASN A 6 0.89 -11.86 -21.01
C ASN A 6 0.32 -13.24 -21.36
N LYS A 7 0.91 -14.32 -20.83
CA LYS A 7 0.37 -15.67 -21.00
C LYS A 7 -1.03 -15.80 -20.41
N LEU A 8 -1.23 -15.36 -19.17
CA LEU A 8 -2.52 -15.48 -18.47
C LEU A 8 -3.61 -14.61 -19.11
N VAL A 9 -3.26 -13.41 -19.61
CA VAL A 9 -4.20 -12.55 -20.33
C VAL A 9 -4.63 -13.21 -21.65
N ARG A 10 -3.71 -13.81 -22.40
CA ARG A 10 -4.06 -14.54 -23.63
C ARG A 10 -4.92 -15.77 -23.35
N GLU A 11 -4.61 -16.52 -22.29
CA GLU A 11 -5.40 -17.67 -21.85
C GLU A 11 -6.85 -17.26 -21.52
N ALA A 12 -7.06 -16.09 -20.90
CA ALA A 12 -8.38 -15.59 -20.56
C ALA A 12 -9.21 -15.10 -21.78
N LEU A 13 -8.58 -14.84 -22.92
CA LEU A 13 -9.29 -14.46 -24.16
C LEU A 13 -9.86 -15.68 -24.91
N VAL A 14 -9.43 -16.88 -24.55
CA VAL A 14 -9.81 -18.11 -25.25
C VAL A 14 -10.91 -18.82 -24.47
N GLY A 15 -12.08 -18.95 -25.09
CA GLY A 15 -13.24 -19.66 -24.54
C GLY A 15 -14.16 -18.79 -23.69
N GLY A 16 -15.24 -19.41 -23.21
CA GLY A 16 -16.27 -18.74 -22.42
C GLY A 16 -17.38 -18.11 -23.26
N VAL A 17 -18.13 -17.19 -22.65
CA VAL A 17 -19.29 -16.53 -23.28
C VAL A 17 -18.85 -15.22 -23.91
N ALA A 18 -19.31 -14.96 -25.14
CA ALA A 18 -18.99 -13.73 -25.87
C ALA A 18 -19.62 -12.47 -25.22
N PRO A 19 -18.95 -11.31 -25.30
CA PRO A 19 -19.50 -10.04 -24.83
C PRO A 19 -20.87 -9.74 -25.44
N GLY A 20 -21.79 -9.17 -24.64
CA GLY A 20 -23.14 -8.82 -25.08
C GLY A 20 -24.18 -9.94 -24.97
N THR A 21 -23.78 -11.16 -24.55
CA THR A 21 -24.71 -12.28 -24.37
C THR A 21 -25.35 -12.24 -22.98
N ARG A 22 -26.68 -12.42 -22.92
CA ARG A 22 -27.40 -12.58 -21.65
C ARG A 22 -27.12 -13.96 -21.07
N VAL A 23 -26.69 -14.01 -19.80
CA VAL A 23 -26.32 -15.25 -19.11
C VAL A 23 -27.00 -15.37 -17.75
N ASN A 24 -27.25 -16.61 -17.32
CA ASN A 24 -27.62 -16.94 -15.95
C ASN A 24 -26.39 -17.55 -15.26
N VAL A 25 -25.89 -16.88 -14.20
CA VAL A 25 -24.68 -17.30 -13.49
C VAL A 25 -25.08 -17.99 -12.18
N HIS A 26 -24.76 -19.29 -12.07
CA HIS A 26 -24.99 -20.08 -10.86
C HIS A 26 -23.69 -20.16 -10.06
N LEU A 27 -23.66 -19.49 -8.90
CA LEU A 27 -22.49 -19.45 -8.02
C LEU A 27 -22.62 -20.47 -6.89
N LYS A 28 -21.53 -21.19 -6.59
CA LYS A 28 -21.46 -22.11 -5.46
C LYS A 28 -21.07 -21.37 -4.18
N ALA A 29 -21.64 -21.76 -3.05
CA ALA A 29 -21.27 -21.31 -1.70
C ALA A 29 -21.30 -19.77 -1.51
N VAL A 30 -22.40 -19.14 -1.92
CA VAL A 30 -22.60 -17.69 -1.75
C VAL A 30 -23.08 -17.39 -0.32
N PRO A 31 -22.42 -16.46 0.40
CA PRO A 31 -22.90 -16.01 1.71
C PRO A 31 -24.31 -15.41 1.67
N SER A 32 -25.13 -15.71 2.69
CA SER A 32 -26.50 -15.20 2.80
C SER A 32 -26.57 -13.66 2.89
N THR A 33 -25.52 -13.02 3.39
CA THR A 33 -25.38 -11.55 3.48
C THR A 33 -25.45 -10.84 2.13
N LEU A 34 -25.15 -11.53 1.02
CA LEU A 34 -25.25 -10.97 -0.31
C LEU A 34 -26.70 -10.89 -0.83
N ARG A 35 -27.64 -11.63 -0.23
CA ARG A 35 -29.07 -11.63 -0.63
C ARG A 35 -29.73 -10.27 -0.38
N SER A 36 -29.31 -9.56 0.67
CA SER A 36 -29.87 -8.28 1.11
C SER A 36 -29.07 -7.06 0.64
N ARG A 37 -28.06 -7.21 -0.23
CA ARG A 37 -27.27 -6.06 -0.69
C ARG A 37 -28.08 -5.16 -1.61
N PRO A 38 -27.89 -3.83 -1.52
CA PRO A 38 -28.48 -2.89 -2.47
C PRO A 38 -27.93 -3.15 -3.88
N THR A 39 -28.83 -3.12 -4.86
CA THR A 39 -28.52 -3.17 -6.29
C THR A 39 -28.09 -1.79 -6.79
N PRO A 40 -27.17 -1.68 -7.78
CA PRO A 40 -26.69 -2.75 -8.67
C PRO A 40 -25.51 -3.56 -8.12
N VAL A 41 -25.44 -4.83 -8.53
CA VAL A 41 -24.32 -5.74 -8.25
C VAL A 41 -23.53 -5.96 -9.53
N ALA A 42 -22.22 -5.74 -9.48
CA ALA A 42 -21.31 -6.06 -10.57
C ALA A 42 -20.56 -7.36 -10.26
N LEU A 43 -20.36 -8.20 -11.28
CA LEU A 43 -19.60 -9.44 -11.19
C LEU A 43 -18.39 -9.36 -12.12
N PHE A 44 -17.23 -9.74 -11.59
CA PHE A 44 -15.96 -9.73 -12.32
C PHE A 44 -15.36 -11.13 -12.32
N SER A 45 -14.89 -11.57 -13.48
CA SER A 45 -14.10 -12.80 -13.58
C SER A 45 -12.66 -12.54 -13.12
N LEU A 46 -12.10 -13.47 -12.36
CA LEU A 46 -10.72 -13.39 -11.91
C LEU A 46 -9.80 -14.14 -12.87
N LEU A 47 -8.63 -13.56 -13.14
CA LEU A 47 -7.59 -14.25 -13.87
C LEU A 47 -6.99 -15.37 -13.03
N ARG A 48 -6.28 -16.27 -13.72
CA ARG A 48 -5.60 -17.39 -13.07
C ARG A 48 -4.67 -16.88 -11.96
N HIS A 49 -4.75 -17.52 -10.80
CA HIS A 49 -3.96 -17.21 -9.60
C HIS A 49 -4.21 -15.84 -8.95
N GLU A 50 -5.18 -15.05 -9.42
CA GLU A 50 -5.48 -13.73 -8.84
C GLU A 50 -6.11 -13.82 -7.43
N HIS A 51 -6.50 -15.01 -6.97
CA HIS A 51 -6.92 -15.25 -5.58
C HIS A 51 -5.75 -15.54 -4.63
N LYS A 52 -4.56 -15.87 -5.16
CA LYS A 52 -3.39 -16.21 -4.34
C LYS A 52 -2.75 -14.95 -3.77
N HIS A 53 -2.14 -15.06 -2.60
CA HIS A 53 -1.49 -13.93 -1.94
C HIS A 53 0.00 -13.84 -2.31
N THR A 54 0.51 -12.62 -2.44
CA THR A 54 1.91 -12.30 -2.71
C THR A 54 2.27 -10.94 -2.12
N VAL A 55 3.55 -10.55 -2.24
CA VAL A 55 3.99 -9.16 -2.03
C VAL A 55 3.51 -8.31 -3.21
N VAL A 56 2.60 -7.39 -2.93
CA VAL A 56 2.06 -6.43 -3.89
C VAL A 56 2.75 -5.10 -3.69
N ASN A 57 3.23 -4.52 -4.79
CA ASN A 57 3.88 -3.23 -4.83
C ASN A 57 2.99 -2.26 -5.62
N MET A 58 2.70 -1.09 -5.06
CA MET A 58 1.89 -0.06 -5.70
C MET A 58 2.64 1.26 -5.69
N ASN A 59 2.69 1.94 -6.83
CA ASN A 59 3.18 3.31 -6.89
C ASN A 59 2.03 4.25 -6.55
N ILE A 60 2.13 4.96 -5.44
CA ILE A 60 1.10 5.86 -4.94
C ILE A 60 1.65 7.28 -4.85
N THR A 61 0.79 8.26 -5.13
CA THR A 61 1.04 9.69 -4.98
C THR A 61 -0.03 10.26 -4.08
N VAL A 62 0.40 10.91 -2.99
CA VAL A 62 -0.52 11.53 -2.03
C VAL A 62 -1.12 12.79 -2.66
N ASN A 63 -2.43 12.94 -2.50
CA ASN A 63 -3.13 14.10 -3.00
C ASN A 63 -2.68 15.36 -2.24
N SER A 64 -2.48 16.46 -2.95
CA SER A 64 -2.10 17.75 -2.37
C SER A 64 -3.18 18.33 -1.44
N SER A 65 -4.43 17.86 -1.53
CA SER A 65 -5.51 18.26 -0.64
C SER A 65 -5.38 17.70 0.78
N VAL A 66 -4.54 16.69 0.99
CA VAL A 66 -4.30 16.10 2.31
C VAL A 66 -3.28 16.96 3.04
N GLU A 67 -3.64 17.53 4.19
CA GLU A 67 -2.71 18.35 4.99
C GLU A 67 -1.80 17.48 5.87
N GLU A 68 -2.35 16.39 6.41
CA GLU A 68 -1.66 15.51 7.35
C GLU A 68 -0.77 14.47 6.64
N PRO A 69 0.49 14.27 7.06
CA PRO A 69 1.34 13.24 6.50
C PRO A 69 0.82 11.84 6.88
N ILE A 70 0.83 10.91 5.92
CA ILE A 70 0.34 9.55 6.12
C ILE A 70 1.46 8.70 6.73
N LYS A 71 1.18 8.00 7.83
CA LYS A 71 2.17 7.16 8.51
C LYS A 71 2.27 5.80 7.83
N SER A 72 3.49 5.29 7.67
CA SER A 72 3.71 3.89 7.26
C SER A 72 3.12 2.93 8.29
N LYS A 73 2.54 1.81 7.81
CA LYS A 73 1.80 0.80 8.59
C LYS A 73 0.47 1.27 9.18
N GLU A 74 0.02 2.47 8.84
CA GLU A 74 -1.34 2.90 9.16
C GLU A 74 -2.36 2.11 8.32
N GLU A 75 -3.53 1.84 8.88
CA GLU A 75 -4.60 1.16 8.16
C GLU A 75 -5.17 2.09 7.09
N VAL A 76 -5.16 1.62 5.84
CA VAL A 76 -5.76 2.32 4.71
C VAL A 76 -6.60 1.36 3.89
N ILE A 77 -7.60 1.92 3.22
CA ILE A 77 -8.51 1.18 2.36
C ILE A 77 -8.05 1.38 0.92
N ILE A 78 -7.49 0.35 0.32
CA ILE A 78 -7.02 0.36 -1.05
C ILE A 78 -8.11 -0.23 -1.96
N GLN A 79 -8.57 0.57 -2.91
CA GLN A 79 -9.39 0.10 -4.02
C GLN A 79 -8.50 -0.07 -5.26
N CYS A 80 -8.39 -1.30 -5.73
CA CYS A 80 -7.64 -1.65 -6.91
C CYS A 80 -8.55 -2.36 -7.91
N GLY A 81 -8.93 -1.67 -8.98
CA GLY A 81 -9.97 -2.14 -9.90
C GLY A 81 -11.26 -2.47 -9.14
N PRO A 82 -11.81 -3.69 -9.25
CA PRO A 82 -13.04 -4.08 -8.56
C PRO A 82 -12.83 -4.51 -7.11
N ARG A 83 -11.58 -4.65 -6.64
CA ARG A 83 -11.28 -5.16 -5.29
C ARG A 83 -11.04 -4.03 -4.32
N ARG A 84 -11.56 -4.17 -3.11
CA ARG A 84 -11.29 -3.30 -1.97
C ARG A 84 -10.61 -4.09 -0.87
N LEU A 85 -9.49 -3.59 -0.38
CA LEU A 85 -8.64 -4.24 0.61
C LEU A 85 -8.38 -3.26 1.75
N VAL A 86 -8.48 -3.75 2.98
CA VAL A 86 -8.04 -3.02 4.18
C VAL A 86 -6.65 -3.51 4.51
N VAL A 87 -5.65 -2.64 4.45
CA VAL A 87 -4.23 -3.03 4.56
C VAL A 87 -3.40 -2.00 5.30
N ASN A 88 -2.27 -2.45 5.85
CA ASN A 88 -1.27 -1.62 6.52
C ASN A 88 0.02 -1.57 5.69
N PRO A 89 0.10 -0.73 4.65
CA PRO A 89 1.22 -0.73 3.72
C PRO A 89 2.49 -0.15 4.36
N ILE A 90 3.64 -0.66 3.92
CA ILE A 90 4.93 -0.03 4.19
C ILE A 90 5.32 0.86 3.01
N PHE A 91 5.72 2.10 3.29
CA PHE A 91 6.19 3.02 2.26
C PHE A 91 7.70 2.93 2.10
N SER A 92 8.14 3.06 0.85
CA SER A 92 9.54 3.04 0.47
C SER A 92 9.79 3.91 -0.75
N GLY A 93 11.04 4.36 -0.91
CA GLY A 93 11.42 5.20 -2.05
C GLY A 93 11.16 4.52 -3.40
N ALA A 94 10.70 5.30 -4.40
CA ALA A 94 10.38 4.81 -5.74
C ALA A 94 11.58 4.70 -6.69
N GLY A 95 12.79 5.05 -6.23
CA GLY A 95 14.02 4.99 -7.03
C GLY A 95 14.40 3.55 -7.39
N ASN A 96 15.15 3.39 -8.48
CA ASN A 96 15.74 2.10 -8.84
C ASN A 96 17.13 1.96 -8.20
N THR A 97 17.36 0.87 -7.49
CA THR A 97 18.62 0.59 -6.77
C THR A 97 19.23 -0.71 -7.30
N PRO A 98 20.55 -0.79 -7.59
CA PRO A 98 21.17 -1.99 -8.17
C PRO A 98 20.97 -3.27 -7.36
N ASN A 99 20.89 -3.16 -6.03
CA ASN A 99 20.70 -4.28 -5.10
C ASN A 99 19.24 -4.51 -4.69
N ASN A 100 18.29 -3.80 -5.29
CA ASN A 100 16.85 -3.82 -4.94
C ASN A 100 16.54 -3.56 -3.45
N VAL A 101 17.41 -2.80 -2.75
CA VAL A 101 17.20 -2.38 -1.35
C VAL A 101 16.75 -0.93 -1.32
N HIS A 102 15.56 -0.71 -0.79
CA HIS A 102 14.90 0.59 -0.77
C HIS A 102 14.78 1.12 0.66
N LYS A 103 15.01 2.42 0.84
CA LYS A 103 14.86 3.06 2.14
C LYS A 103 13.37 3.05 2.56
N PHE A 104 13.11 2.67 3.81
CA PHE A 104 11.81 2.79 4.44
C PHE A 104 11.47 4.26 4.76
N ASP A 105 10.30 4.70 4.33
CA ASP A 105 9.78 6.02 4.63
C ASP A 105 8.74 5.92 5.76
N ARG A 106 9.00 6.62 6.87
CA ARG A 106 8.11 6.58 8.05
C ARG A 106 6.80 7.31 7.80
N TYR A 107 6.85 8.36 7.01
CA TYR A 107 5.75 9.23 6.66
C TYR A 107 5.80 9.55 5.17
N LEU A 108 4.64 9.63 4.55
CA LEU A 108 4.47 10.08 3.18
C LEU A 108 3.85 11.47 3.20
N HIS A 109 4.59 12.44 2.65
CA HIS A 109 4.15 13.83 2.59
C HIS A 109 3.28 14.10 1.35
N PRO A 110 2.36 15.08 1.43
CA PRO A 110 1.54 15.50 0.31
C PRO A 110 2.37 15.85 -0.94
N GLY A 111 1.89 15.47 -2.12
CA GLY A 111 2.58 15.69 -3.39
C GLY A 111 3.80 14.80 -3.65
N ARG A 112 4.18 13.91 -2.71
CA ARG A 112 5.23 12.91 -2.95
C ARG A 112 4.67 11.58 -3.41
N SER A 113 5.41 10.93 -4.29
CA SER A 113 5.17 9.54 -4.69
C SER A 113 6.06 8.58 -3.91
N ALA A 114 5.53 7.41 -3.59
CA ALA A 114 6.26 6.32 -2.95
C ALA A 114 5.72 4.95 -3.40
N ILE A 115 6.50 3.91 -3.13
CA ILE A 115 6.03 2.53 -3.29
C ILE A 115 5.43 2.04 -1.98
N ALA A 116 4.12 1.79 -2.01
CA ALA A 116 3.39 1.08 -0.97
C ALA A 116 3.51 -0.43 -1.21
N SER A 117 4.09 -1.14 -0.25
CA SER A 117 4.24 -2.61 -0.30
C SER A 117 3.42 -3.26 0.80
N PHE A 118 2.71 -4.34 0.49
CA PHE A 118 1.94 -5.13 1.46
C PHE A 118 1.71 -6.55 0.94
N ILE A 119 1.20 -7.43 1.80
CA ILE A 119 0.81 -8.80 1.41
C ILE A 119 -0.66 -8.80 1.06
N GLY A 120 -1.00 -9.22 -0.17
CA GLY A 120 -2.37 -9.23 -0.65
C GLY A 120 -2.55 -10.09 -1.89
N PRO A 121 -3.77 -10.16 -2.44
CA PRO A 121 -4.02 -10.92 -3.65
C PRO A 121 -3.20 -10.40 -4.83
N VAL A 122 -2.68 -11.31 -5.66
CA VAL A 122 -1.97 -10.97 -6.89
C VAL A 122 -2.89 -10.14 -7.79
N ILE A 123 -2.37 -9.04 -8.33
CA ILE A 123 -3.07 -8.23 -9.33
C ILE A 123 -2.24 -8.25 -10.61
N TRP A 124 -2.87 -8.61 -11.73
CA TRP A 124 -2.23 -8.67 -13.02
C TRP A 124 -2.45 -7.39 -13.81
N GLY A 125 -1.37 -6.80 -14.32
CA GLY A 125 -1.42 -5.59 -15.15
C GLY A 125 -1.16 -4.30 -14.40
N ALA A 126 -1.38 -3.19 -15.10
CA ALA A 126 -1.29 -1.85 -14.56
C ALA A 126 -2.70 -1.38 -14.24
N VAL A 127 -3.15 -1.72 -13.03
CA VAL A 127 -4.51 -1.39 -12.55
C VAL A 127 -4.42 -0.08 -11.76
N PRO A 128 -5.34 0.88 -11.98
CA PRO A 128 -5.40 2.09 -11.19
C PRO A 128 -5.80 1.78 -9.75
N VAL A 129 -5.22 2.53 -8.83
CA VAL A 129 -5.38 2.36 -7.39
C VAL A 129 -5.89 3.67 -6.78
N LEU A 130 -6.91 3.57 -5.94
CA LEU A 130 -7.40 4.64 -5.09
C LEU A 130 -7.16 4.23 -3.63
N VAL A 131 -6.60 5.12 -2.84
CA VAL A 131 -6.31 4.88 -1.42
C VAL A 131 -7.19 5.81 -0.60
N PHE A 132 -7.95 5.21 0.31
CA PHE A 132 -8.88 5.92 1.18
C PHE A 132 -8.50 5.76 2.65
N LYS A 133 -8.86 6.75 3.44
CA LYS A 133 -8.86 6.68 4.91
C LYS A 133 -10.28 6.88 5.41
N ASN A 134 -10.64 6.22 6.50
CA ASN A 134 -11.94 6.45 7.13
C ASN A 134 -11.84 7.76 7.93
N GLN A 135 -12.70 8.74 7.64
CA GLN A 135 -12.78 9.94 8.49
C GLN A 135 -13.49 9.57 9.78
N ALA A 136 -12.80 9.77 10.90
CA ALA A 136 -13.47 9.84 12.19
C ALA A 136 -14.27 11.14 12.25
N VAL A 137 -15.49 11.09 12.79
CA VAL A 137 -16.30 12.28 13.08
C VAL A 137 -15.50 13.13 14.07
N LYS A 138 -15.00 14.30 13.63
CA LYS A 138 -14.18 15.19 14.46
C LYS A 138 -15.00 16.03 15.45
N ASP A 139 -16.32 16.13 15.27
CA ASP A 139 -17.20 16.97 16.11
C ASP A 139 -18.45 16.21 16.62
N PRO A 140 -18.64 16.03 17.94
CA PRO A 140 -19.82 15.40 18.52
C PRO A 140 -21.10 16.26 18.53
N GLU A 141 -21.05 17.53 18.12
CA GLU A 141 -22.11 18.51 18.40
C GLU A 141 -23.11 18.77 17.26
N VAL A 142 -23.01 18.06 16.12
CA VAL A 142 -24.01 18.16 15.04
C VAL A 142 -24.82 16.86 14.95
N LEU A 143 -25.69 16.66 15.93
CA LEU A 143 -26.84 15.77 15.83
C LEU A 143 -27.91 16.52 15.01
N ASP A 144 -27.98 16.33 13.70
CA ASP A 144 -29.21 16.43 12.92
C ASP A 144 -28.96 16.14 11.43
N SER A 145 -29.10 14.86 11.07
CA SER A 145 -29.79 14.39 9.86
C SER A 145 -29.66 12.87 9.77
N ASP A 146 -30.80 12.21 9.56
CA ASP A 146 -30.98 10.76 9.38
C ASP A 146 -30.32 10.24 8.08
N GLU A 147 -29.04 10.52 7.86
CA GLU A 147 -28.22 9.85 6.85
C GLU A 147 -27.28 8.86 7.55
N LYS A 148 -27.77 7.63 7.70
CA LYS A 148 -27.03 6.43 8.14
C LYS A 148 -25.53 6.49 7.80
N THR A 149 -24.69 6.93 8.74
CA THR A 149 -23.26 6.57 8.91
C THR A 149 -22.59 6.00 7.64
N ILE A 150 -22.59 6.77 6.54
CA ILE A 150 -21.83 6.41 5.37
C ILE A 150 -20.39 6.72 5.78
N ASN A 151 -19.62 5.67 6.11
CA ASN A 151 -18.18 5.73 6.33
C ASN A 151 -17.59 6.79 5.39
N ARG A 152 -17.26 7.97 5.95
CA ARG A 152 -16.88 9.13 5.16
C ARG A 152 -15.45 8.89 4.70
N LEU A 153 -15.32 8.30 3.52
CA LEU A 153 -14.06 7.85 2.96
C LEU A 153 -13.37 9.05 2.32
N GLU A 154 -12.22 9.42 2.85
CA GLU A 154 -11.39 10.47 2.29
C GLU A 154 -10.38 9.87 1.32
N LEU A 155 -10.34 10.37 0.08
CA LEU A 155 -9.35 9.97 -0.91
C LEU A 155 -8.00 10.63 -0.60
N ILE A 156 -7.09 9.84 -0.05
CA ILE A 156 -5.79 10.34 0.42
C ILE A 156 -4.68 10.20 -0.63
N ALA A 157 -4.75 9.19 -1.50
CA ALA A 157 -3.74 8.96 -2.53
C ALA A 157 -4.33 8.27 -3.76
N THR A 158 -3.67 8.47 -4.89
CA THR A 158 -3.96 7.78 -6.14
C THR A 158 -2.71 7.08 -6.64
N GLY A 159 -2.84 6.04 -7.45
CA GLY A 159 -1.69 5.26 -7.83
C GLY A 159 -1.96 4.23 -8.90
N THR A 160 -0.95 3.39 -9.14
CA THR A 160 -1.01 2.27 -10.06
C THR A 160 -0.28 1.07 -9.48
N VAL A 161 -0.79 -0.13 -9.79
CA VAL A 161 -0.14 -1.38 -9.43
C VAL A 161 1.16 -1.54 -10.23
N VAL A 162 2.23 -1.87 -9.51
CA VAL A 162 3.54 -2.21 -10.08
C VAL A 162 3.68 -3.73 -10.11
N ALA A 163 4.61 -4.24 -10.91
CA ALA A 163 4.93 -5.66 -10.92
C ALA A 163 5.21 -6.17 -9.50
N SER A 164 4.50 -7.24 -9.11
CA SER A 164 4.79 -7.96 -7.89
C SER A 164 6.23 -8.48 -7.94
N ASP A 165 7.01 -8.08 -6.94
CA ASP A 165 8.41 -8.43 -6.79
C ASP A 165 8.71 -8.70 -5.32
N HIS A 166 8.97 -9.96 -5.00
CA HIS A 166 9.33 -10.42 -3.65
C HIS A 166 10.81 -10.15 -3.34
N SER A 167 11.64 -9.82 -4.32
CA SER A 167 13.06 -9.50 -4.12
C SER A 167 13.28 -8.05 -3.66
N ARG A 168 12.23 -7.22 -3.66
CA ARG A 168 12.27 -5.84 -3.17
C ARG A 168 12.41 -5.84 -1.65
N VAL A 169 13.58 -5.44 -1.15
CA VAL A 169 13.87 -5.34 0.28
C VAL A 169 13.65 -3.90 0.75
N VAL A 170 12.95 -3.71 1.86
CA VAL A 170 12.72 -2.38 2.47
C VAL A 170 13.52 -2.27 3.77
N ALA A 171 14.52 -1.38 3.79
CA ALA A 171 15.45 -1.20 4.90
C ALA A 171 15.11 0.02 5.75
N LYS A 172 14.90 -0.18 7.06
CA LYS A 172 14.65 0.91 8.02
C LYS A 172 15.95 1.51 8.51
N ARG A 173 16.16 2.80 8.22
CA ARG A 173 17.30 3.56 8.74
C ARG A 173 17.05 4.03 10.19
N ALA A 174 18.02 3.77 11.06
CA ALA A 174 18.17 4.40 12.36
C ALA A 174 19.43 5.28 12.33
N ILE A 175 19.36 6.48 12.91
CA ILE A 175 20.49 7.42 12.98
C ILE A 175 20.72 7.67 14.47
N LEU A 176 21.94 7.41 14.93
CA LEU A 176 22.39 7.77 16.26
C LEU A 176 23.06 9.15 16.18
N THR A 177 22.66 10.06 17.06
CA THR A 177 23.18 11.43 17.09
C THR A 177 24.08 11.61 18.30
N GLY A 178 25.23 12.22 18.09
CA GLY A 178 26.14 12.64 19.15
C GLY A 178 26.49 14.11 19.02
N HIS A 179 26.89 14.72 20.13
CA HIS A 179 27.34 16.11 20.17
C HIS A 179 28.87 16.16 20.26
N PRO A 180 29.56 16.85 19.33
CA PRO A 180 30.99 17.11 19.46
C PRO A 180 31.28 17.92 20.72
N PHE A 181 32.17 17.42 21.58
CA PHE A 181 32.50 18.05 22.85
C PHE A 181 33.89 18.69 22.87
N LYS A 182 34.93 17.95 22.45
CA LYS A 182 36.31 18.45 22.36
C LYS A 182 36.86 18.23 20.97
N ILE A 183 37.45 19.25 20.37
CA ILE A 183 38.03 19.22 19.02
C ILE A 183 39.51 19.56 19.13
N HIS A 184 40.38 18.68 18.66
CA HIS A 184 41.83 18.90 18.68
C HIS A 184 42.48 18.40 17.40
N LYS A 185 42.93 19.32 16.53
CA LYS A 185 43.63 19.07 15.25
C LYS A 185 42.93 17.98 14.39
N LYS A 186 43.24 16.69 14.63
CA LYS A 186 42.73 15.52 13.90
C LYS A 186 41.80 14.61 14.73
N VAL A 187 41.55 14.91 16.00
CA VAL A 187 40.76 14.08 16.92
C VAL A 187 39.59 14.89 17.45
N VAL A 188 38.41 14.28 17.43
CA VAL A 188 37.18 14.86 18.00
C VAL A 188 36.60 13.88 19.01
N THR A 189 36.37 14.36 20.23
CA THR A 189 35.63 13.63 21.26
C THR A 189 34.14 13.95 21.13
N VAL A 190 33.32 12.93 20.88
CA VAL A 190 31.86 13.04 20.77
C VAL A 190 31.21 12.51 22.05
N ARG A 191 30.20 13.21 22.58
CA ARG A 191 29.38 12.79 23.73
C ARG A 191 27.93 12.54 23.31
N TYR A 192 27.17 11.86 24.18
CA TYR A 192 25.74 11.58 24.01
C TYR A 192 25.34 10.69 22.83
N MET A 193 26.31 10.10 22.11
CA MET A 193 26.02 9.09 21.09
C MET A 193 25.83 7.69 21.71
N PHE A 194 26.62 7.38 22.73
CA PHE A 194 26.60 6.14 23.51
C PHE A 194 26.85 6.44 24.99
N PHE A 195 26.41 5.54 25.87
CA PHE A 195 26.60 5.66 27.32
C PHE A 195 27.53 4.59 27.91
N ASN A 196 27.66 3.43 27.25
CA ASN A 196 28.56 2.36 27.67
C ASN A 196 29.78 2.28 26.76
N ALA A 197 30.94 1.93 27.32
CA ALA A 197 32.16 1.70 26.55
C ALA A 197 32.03 0.49 25.61
N GLU A 198 31.25 -0.53 26.01
CA GLU A 198 30.97 -1.72 25.21
C GLU A 198 30.25 -1.38 23.91
N ASP A 199 29.24 -0.50 23.95
CA ASP A 199 28.50 -0.06 22.76
C ASP A 199 29.44 0.67 21.76
N VAL A 200 30.33 1.51 22.27
CA VAL A 200 31.31 2.21 21.44
C VAL A 200 32.24 1.23 20.74
N ASN A 201 32.68 0.17 21.44
CA ASN A 201 33.53 -0.86 20.87
C ASN A 201 32.78 -1.75 19.88
N TRP A 202 31.49 -2.01 20.12
CA TRP A 202 30.64 -2.80 19.23
C TRP A 202 30.40 -2.13 17.88
N PHE A 203 30.17 -0.81 17.88
CA PHE A 203 29.93 -0.02 16.66
C PHE A 203 31.21 0.53 16.02
N LYS A 204 32.39 0.08 16.49
CA LYS A 204 33.66 0.42 15.87
C LYS A 204 33.80 -0.38 14.57
N VAL A 205 33.95 0.36 13.47
CA VAL A 205 34.23 -0.19 12.12
C VAL A 205 35.70 -0.54 12.00
#